data_AF-A0A8J9ZAY0-F1
#
_entry.id   AF-A0A8J9ZAY0-F1
#
_cell.length_a   1.000
_cell.length_b   1.000
_cell.length_c   1.000
_cell.angle_alpha   90.00
_cell.angle_beta   90.00
_cell.angle_gamma   90.00
#
_symmetry.space_group_name_H-M   'P 1'
#
loop_
_entity.id
_entity.type
_entity.pdbx_description
1 polymer ?
#
loop_
_entity_poly.entity_id
_entity_poly.type
_entity_poly.pdbx_seq_one_letter_code
_entity_poly.pdbx_strand_id
1 'polypeptide(L)'
;MEVLMEALLKARLQSVVDGLREEFPDLREPQSSSSSSSQPLTSRGKDASEIRLTKAGTDRAATADVNEYFDEVIKEVSHKWDDLARKLGFNENEIIGIEVLKRDTNRRCREMLHRWRNREGREATPQVLKQALIDIGQKLTADSLFV
;
A
#
# COMPACT_ATOMS: atom_id res chain seq x y z
N MET A 1 14.12 4.83 -27.38
CA MET A 1 13.63 4.28 -26.09
C MET A 1 14.72 3.54 -25.30
N GLU A 2 15.96 3.43 -25.79
CA GLU A 2 17.03 2.66 -25.11
C GLU A 2 17.65 3.40 -23.91
N VAL A 3 17.72 4.73 -23.95
CA VAL A 3 18.37 5.55 -22.90
C VAL A 3 17.66 5.46 -21.55
N LEU A 4 16.34 5.26 -21.56
CA LEU A 4 15.51 5.19 -20.35
C LEU A 4 15.69 3.85 -19.62
N MET A 5 15.78 2.74 -20.36
CA MET A 5 16.04 1.42 -19.77
C MET A 5 17.45 1.35 -19.19
N GLU A 6 18.44 1.92 -19.87
CA GLU A 6 19.83 2.03 -19.39
C GLU A 6 19.96 2.83 -18.08
N ALA A 7 19.21 3.93 -17.95
CA ALA A 7 19.20 4.75 -16.73
C ALA A 7 18.59 4.00 -15.54
N LEU A 8 17.51 3.23 -15.78
CA LEU A 8 16.85 2.42 -14.76
C LEU A 8 17.71 1.22 -14.32
N LEU A 9 18.45 0.62 -15.25
CA LEU A 9 19.39 -0.47 -14.95
C LEU A 9 20.59 0.04 -14.12
N LYS A 10 21.12 1.23 -14.44
CA LYS A 10 22.19 1.90 -13.66
C LYS A 10 21.75 2.32 -12.26
N ALA A 11 20.46 2.59 -12.06
CA ALA A 11 19.89 2.90 -10.75
C ALA A 11 19.62 1.66 -9.88
N ARG A 12 19.94 0.44 -10.35
CA ARG A 12 19.64 -0.85 -9.68
C ARG A 12 18.14 -1.09 -9.42
N LEU A 13 17.26 -0.54 -10.26
CA LEU A 13 15.81 -0.67 -10.19
C LEU A 13 15.28 -1.81 -11.10
N GLN A 14 15.94 -2.97 -11.09
CA GLN A 14 15.61 -4.07 -12.02
C GLN A 14 14.17 -4.57 -11.85
N SER A 15 13.68 -4.64 -10.61
CA SER A 15 12.29 -5.04 -10.30
C SER A 15 11.23 -4.11 -10.90
N VAL A 16 11.57 -2.83 -11.15
CA VAL A 16 10.65 -1.86 -11.76
C VAL A 16 10.64 -2.03 -13.27
N VAL A 17 11.79 -2.35 -13.88
CA VAL A 17 11.89 -2.68 -15.31
C VAL A 17 11.12 -3.96 -15.63
N ASP A 18 11.23 -4.99 -14.78
CA ASP A 18 10.49 -6.23 -14.95
C ASP A 18 8.98 -6.02 -14.77
N GLY A 19 8.56 -5.24 -13.76
CA GLY A 19 7.15 -4.90 -13.56
C GLY A 19 6.55 -4.12 -14.75
N LEU A 20 7.30 -3.18 -15.32
CA LEU A 20 6.84 -2.39 -16.47
C LEU A 20 6.73 -3.22 -17.75
N ARG A 21 7.55 -4.28 -17.89
CA ARG A 21 7.47 -5.22 -19.00
C ARG A 21 6.24 -6.12 -18.91
N GLU A 22 5.80 -6.46 -17.70
CA GLU A 22 4.59 -7.23 -17.45
C GLU A 22 3.31 -6.39 -17.59
N GLU A 23 3.37 -5.09 -17.27
CA GLU A 23 2.21 -4.19 -17.30
C GLU A 23 1.87 -3.68 -18.71
N PHE A 24 2.81 -3.74 -19.67
CA PHE A 24 2.61 -3.34 -21.07
C PHE A 24 3.05 -4.43 -22.06
N PRO A 25 2.36 -5.59 -22.13
CA PRO A 25 2.69 -6.66 -23.07
C PRO A 25 2.39 -6.32 -24.54
N ASP A 26 1.58 -5.29 -24.79
CA ASP A 26 1.00 -4.96 -26.10
C ASP A 26 1.89 -4.15 -27.07
N LEU A 27 3.18 -3.96 -26.76
CA LEU A 27 4.15 -3.35 -27.69
C LEU A 27 4.91 -4.41 -28.52
N ARG A 28 4.28 -5.55 -28.82
CA ARG A 28 4.72 -6.38 -29.95
C ARG A 28 4.04 -5.86 -31.22
N GLU A 29 4.78 -5.03 -31.95
CA GLU A 29 4.45 -4.70 -33.34
C GLU A 29 4.24 -5.96 -34.20
N PRO A 30 3.43 -5.84 -35.28
CA PRO A 30 2.47 -6.85 -35.68
C PRO A 30 3.11 -7.94 -36.54
N GLN A 31 2.64 -9.17 -36.35
CA GLN A 31 2.82 -10.24 -37.34
C GLN A 31 1.48 -10.53 -37.99
N SER A 32 1.37 -10.08 -39.23
CA SER A 32 0.30 -10.39 -40.16
C SER A 32 0.15 -11.91 -40.35
N SER A 33 -1.05 -12.44 -40.12
CA SER A 33 -1.58 -13.59 -40.87
C SER A 33 -3.04 -13.87 -40.48
N SER A 34 -3.94 -13.32 -41.30
CA SER A 34 -5.20 -13.91 -41.77
C SER A 34 -5.62 -15.29 -41.24
N SER A 35 -6.84 -15.41 -40.69
CA SER A 35 -8.02 -15.96 -41.42
C SER A 35 -9.23 -16.17 -40.49
N SER A 36 -10.40 -15.96 -41.10
CA SER A 36 -11.79 -16.01 -40.64
C SER A 36 -12.21 -17.23 -39.80
N SER A 37 -13.23 -17.08 -38.94
CA SER A 37 -14.56 -17.72 -39.12
C SER A 37 -15.44 -17.64 -37.86
N SER A 38 -16.62 -17.04 -38.04
CA SER A 38 -17.97 -17.30 -37.49
C SER A 38 -18.18 -17.88 -36.07
N GLN A 39 -19.03 -17.20 -35.28
CA GLN A 39 -19.76 -17.74 -34.11
C GLN A 39 -20.87 -18.72 -34.57
N PRO A 40 -21.48 -19.61 -33.71
CA PRO A 40 -22.41 -19.17 -32.65
C PRO A 40 -22.56 -20.07 -31.38
N LEU A 41 -23.11 -19.43 -30.33
CA LEU A 41 -24.04 -19.89 -29.27
C LEU A 41 -23.94 -21.31 -28.67
N THR A 42 -23.90 -21.44 -27.33
CA THR A 42 -24.86 -22.26 -26.53
C THR A 42 -24.80 -21.98 -25.03
N SER A 43 -25.97 -21.61 -24.49
CA SER A 43 -26.58 -21.95 -23.19
C SER A 43 -25.77 -22.62 -22.07
N ARG A 44 -25.64 -21.86 -20.97
CA ARG A 44 -26.15 -22.14 -19.61
C ARG A 44 -26.30 -23.62 -19.22
N GLY A 45 -25.36 -24.07 -18.37
CA GLY A 45 -25.52 -25.22 -17.49
C GLY A 45 -24.19 -25.66 -16.91
N LYS A 46 -23.90 -25.29 -15.66
CA LYS A 46 -23.04 -26.13 -14.81
C LYS A 46 -23.19 -25.83 -13.32
N ASP A 47 -23.61 -26.88 -12.65
CA ASP A 47 -23.59 -27.12 -11.22
C ASP A 47 -22.25 -26.81 -10.55
N ALA A 48 -22.41 -26.64 -9.24
CA ALA A 48 -21.42 -26.39 -8.21
C ALA A 48 -20.14 -27.23 -8.31
N SER A 49 -19.00 -26.63 -7.92
CA SER A 49 -18.00 -27.22 -7.01
C SER A 49 -16.90 -26.19 -6.70
N GLU A 50 -16.95 -25.68 -5.48
CA GLU A 50 -15.82 -25.50 -4.54
C GLU A 50 -14.41 -25.37 -5.14
N ILE A 51 -13.87 -24.13 -5.17
CA ILE A 51 -12.42 -23.93 -4.99
C ILE A 51 -12.24 -22.91 -3.87
N ARG A 52 -11.88 -23.45 -2.70
CA ARG A 52 -11.41 -22.74 -1.53
C ARG A 52 -10.25 -21.85 -1.96
N LEU A 53 -10.40 -20.54 -1.82
CA LEU A 53 -9.27 -19.63 -1.93
C LEU A 53 -8.41 -19.83 -0.68
N THR A 54 -7.42 -20.72 -0.83
CA THR A 54 -6.36 -20.93 0.14
C THR A 54 -5.62 -19.62 0.34
N LYS A 55 -5.80 -19.06 1.53
CA LYS A 55 -4.97 -18.01 2.12
C LYS A 55 -3.52 -18.45 2.02
N ALA A 56 -2.81 -17.93 1.02
CA ALA A 56 -1.38 -18.11 0.89
C ALA A 56 -0.73 -17.50 2.14
N GLY A 57 -0.15 -18.37 2.97
CA GLY A 57 0.60 -17.99 4.14
C GLY A 57 1.85 -17.24 3.70
N THR A 58 2.00 -16.04 4.24
CA THR A 58 3.33 -15.54 4.57
C THR A 58 3.53 -15.85 6.04
N ASP A 59 4.39 -16.83 6.29
CA ASP A 59 5.24 -17.04 7.45
C ASP A 59 5.51 -15.75 8.26
N ARG A 60 4.56 -15.35 9.11
CA ARG A 60 4.81 -14.38 10.17
C ARG A 60 5.64 -15.06 11.25
N ALA A 61 6.95 -14.95 11.11
CA ALA A 61 7.79 -14.74 12.27
C ALA A 61 7.10 -13.66 13.14
N ALA A 62 6.94 -13.96 14.42
CA ALA A 62 6.18 -13.19 15.40
C ALA A 62 6.84 -11.84 15.72
N THR A 63 6.92 -10.95 14.73
CA THR A 63 7.15 -9.53 14.94
C THR A 63 5.78 -8.88 14.95
N ALA A 64 5.37 -8.32 16.09
CA ALA A 64 4.18 -7.46 16.16
C ALA A 64 4.30 -6.42 15.05
N ASP A 65 3.42 -6.52 14.07
CA ASP A 65 3.42 -5.62 12.92
C ASP A 65 2.84 -4.29 13.37
N VAL A 66 3.42 -3.17 12.92
CA VAL A 66 3.02 -1.84 13.37
C VAL A 66 1.52 -1.56 13.17
N ASN A 67 0.86 -2.27 12.25
CA ASN A 67 -0.59 -2.19 12.03
C ASN A 67 -1.42 -2.60 13.24
N GLU A 68 -0.89 -3.45 14.14
CA GLU A 68 -1.60 -3.90 15.35
C GLU A 68 -1.88 -2.74 16.32
N TYR A 69 -1.10 -1.66 16.23
CA TYR A 69 -1.23 -0.47 17.05
C TYR A 69 -2.14 0.60 16.45
N PHE A 70 -2.56 0.44 15.19
CA PHE A 70 -3.26 1.51 14.48
C PHE A 70 -4.60 1.84 15.10
N ASP A 71 -5.37 0.83 15.53
CA ASP A 71 -6.70 1.08 16.10
C ASP A 71 -6.62 1.91 17.39
N GLU A 72 -5.62 1.66 18.24
CA GLU A 72 -5.37 2.44 19.46
C GLU A 72 -4.93 3.87 19.12
N VAL A 73 -3.97 4.02 18.20
CA VAL A 73 -3.52 5.36 17.75
C VAL A 73 -4.65 6.15 17.11
N ILE A 74 -5.49 5.52 16.30
CA ILE A 74 -6.64 6.19 15.66
C ILE A 74 -7.62 6.66 16.74
N LYS A 75 -7.92 5.80 17.72
CA LYS A 75 -8.87 6.13 18.77
C LYS A 75 -8.42 7.35 19.58
N GLU A 76 -7.15 7.39 19.99
CA GLU A 76 -6.65 8.43 20.89
C GLU A 76 -6.13 9.68 20.16
N VAL A 77 -5.57 9.52 18.95
CA VAL A 77 -4.76 10.57 18.27
C VAL A 77 -5.41 11.08 16.98
N SER A 78 -6.56 10.53 16.57
CA SER A 78 -7.28 10.98 15.37
C SER A 78 -7.38 12.51 15.26
N HIS A 79 -7.72 13.20 16.34
CA HIS A 79 -7.86 14.67 16.38
C HIS A 79 -6.58 15.46 16.07
N LYS A 80 -5.39 14.83 16.13
CA LYS A 80 -4.07 15.41 15.81
C LYS A 80 -3.35 14.64 14.71
N TRP A 81 -4.10 13.99 13.83
CA TRP A 81 -3.52 13.15 12.79
C TRP A 81 -2.57 13.92 11.85
N ASP A 82 -2.80 15.21 11.62
CA ASP A 82 -1.94 16.06 10.78
C ASP A 82 -0.62 16.40 11.47
N ASP A 83 -0.62 16.68 12.77
CA ASP A 83 0.60 16.84 13.55
C ASP A 83 1.42 15.54 13.55
N LEU A 84 0.74 14.40 13.70
CA LEU A 84 1.38 13.09 13.60
C LEU A 84 1.95 12.87 12.19
N ALA A 85 1.22 13.26 11.14
CA ALA A 85 1.68 13.15 9.76
C ALA A 85 2.96 13.95 9.52
N ARG A 86 3.02 15.20 10.01
CA ARG A 86 4.24 16.05 9.93
C ARG A 86 5.42 15.37 10.61
N LYS A 87 5.23 14.76 11.78
CA LYS A 87 6.28 14.03 12.50
C LYS A 87 6.70 12.74 11.81
N LEU A 88 5.80 12.10 11.08
CA LEU A 88 6.08 10.95 10.23
C LEU A 88 6.60 11.35 8.83
N GLY A 89 6.92 12.63 8.60
CA GLY A 89 7.57 13.10 7.38
C GLY A 89 6.64 13.29 6.18
N PHE A 90 5.33 13.45 6.39
CA PHE A 90 4.41 13.90 5.34
C PHE A 90 4.60 15.39 5.10
N ASN A 91 4.60 15.80 3.83
CA ASN A 91 4.54 17.21 3.46
C ASN A 91 3.09 17.72 3.41
N GLU A 92 2.93 19.05 3.37
CA GLU A 92 1.61 19.70 3.43
C GLU A 92 0.68 19.26 2.28
N ASN A 93 1.21 18.99 1.08
CA ASN A 93 0.39 18.55 -0.05
C ASN A 93 -0.18 17.15 0.19
N GLU A 94 0.60 16.25 0.79
CA GLU A 94 0.14 14.91 1.15
C GLU A 94 -0.93 14.96 2.25
N ILE A 95 -0.74 15.85 3.24
CA ILE A 95 -1.70 16.07 4.32
C ILE A 95 -3.01 16.61 3.75
N ILE A 96 -2.97 17.69 2.96
CA ILE A 96 -4.16 18.24 2.29
C ILE A 96 -4.84 17.17 1.43
N GLY A 97 -4.07 16.36 0.71
CA GLY A 97 -4.59 15.25 -0.09
C GLY A 97 -5.40 14.25 0.73
N ILE A 98 -4.94 13.89 1.93
CA ILE A 98 -5.67 13.00 2.85
C ILE A 98 -6.90 13.72 3.43
N GLU A 99 -6.77 15.00 3.75
CA GLU A 99 -7.85 15.81 4.32
C GLU A 99 -9.05 15.92 3.37
N VAL A 100 -8.79 16.17 2.08
CA VAL A 100 -9.81 16.27 1.04
C VAL A 100 -10.42 14.90 0.71
N LEU A 101 -9.61 13.83 0.76
CA LEU A 101 -10.06 12.48 0.42
C LEU A 101 -11.04 11.88 1.44
N LYS A 102 -10.92 12.24 2.72
CA LYS A 102 -11.70 11.64 3.80
C LYS A 102 -12.40 12.73 4.64
N ARG A 103 -13.70 12.58 4.89
CA ARG A 103 -14.46 13.53 5.74
C ARG A 103 -14.16 13.37 7.22
N ASP A 104 -14.05 12.13 7.69
CA ASP A 104 -13.92 11.82 9.11
C ASP A 104 -12.48 11.79 9.58
N THR A 105 -12.19 12.38 10.74
CA THR A 105 -10.85 12.47 11.30
C THR A 105 -10.22 11.10 11.57
N ASN A 106 -11.00 10.12 12.06
CA ASN A 106 -10.52 8.74 12.24
C ASN A 106 -10.09 8.10 10.93
N ARG A 107 -10.84 8.37 9.85
CA ARG A 107 -10.51 7.86 8.51
C ARG A 107 -9.26 8.54 7.94
N ARG A 108 -9.07 9.84 8.19
CA ARG A 108 -7.84 10.57 7.83
C ARG A 108 -6.62 9.99 8.55
N CYS A 109 -6.72 9.81 9.86
CA CYS A 109 -5.65 9.22 10.67
C CYS A 109 -5.30 7.80 10.20
N ARG A 110 -6.31 6.96 9.98
CA ARG A 110 -6.10 5.60 9.47
C ARG A 110 -5.43 5.59 8.09
N GLU A 111 -5.90 6.42 7.17
CA GLU A 111 -5.33 6.55 5.83
C GLU A 111 -3.86 7.00 5.90
N MET A 112 -3.55 7.99 6.73
CA MET A 112 -2.19 8.48 6.95
C MET A 112 -1.28 7.37 7.47
N LEU A 113 -1.71 6.61 8.50
CA LEU A 113 -0.92 5.52 9.07
C LEU A 113 -0.67 4.39 8.05
N HIS A 114 -1.66 4.04 7.24
CA HIS A 114 -1.48 3.07 6.16
C HIS A 114 -0.51 3.56 5.08
N ARG A 115 -0.62 4.83 4.68
CA ARG A 115 0.32 5.43 3.71
C ARG A 115 1.74 5.46 4.25
N TRP A 116 1.90 5.82 5.52
CA TRP A 116 3.20 5.81 6.19
C TRP A 116 3.83 4.41 6.16
N ARG A 117 3.09 3.39 6.61
CA ARG A 117 3.56 2.00 6.61
C ARG A 117 3.88 1.49 5.20
N ASN A 118 3.10 1.88 4.20
CA ASN A 118 3.35 1.48 2.82
C ASN A 118 4.55 2.21 2.21
N ARG A 119 4.80 3.47 2.57
CA ARG A 119 5.93 4.27 2.09
C ARG A 119 7.25 3.80 2.68
N GLU A 120 7.29 3.60 4.00
CA GLU A 120 8.51 3.25 4.74
C GLU A 120 8.77 1.73 4.75
N GLY A 121 7.73 0.91 4.52
CA GLY A 121 7.86 -0.55 4.48
C GLY A 121 8.41 -1.12 5.79
N ARG A 122 9.65 -1.64 5.76
CA ARG A 122 10.32 -2.20 6.94
C ARG A 122 10.82 -1.15 7.93
N GLU A 123 11.02 0.08 7.46
CA GLU A 123 11.44 1.21 8.30
C GLU A 123 10.26 1.79 9.11
N ALA A 124 9.02 1.37 8.79
CA ALA A 124 7.80 1.69 9.53
C ALA A 124 7.75 0.98 10.89
N THR A 125 8.73 1.25 11.75
CA THR A 125 8.86 0.57 13.03
C THR A 125 7.93 1.17 14.08
N PRO A 126 7.43 0.36 15.04
CA PRO A 126 6.68 0.87 16.18
C PRO A 126 7.44 1.93 16.99
N GLN A 127 8.77 1.90 16.96
CA GLN A 127 9.63 2.87 17.65
C GLN A 127 9.55 4.27 17.01
N VAL A 128 9.56 4.35 15.67
CA VAL A 128 9.37 5.61 14.94
C VAL A 128 7.98 6.19 15.25
N LEU A 129 6.95 5.33 15.22
CA LEU A 129 5.59 5.74 15.59
C LEU A 129 5.53 6.25 17.04
N LYS A 130 6.17 5.54 17.99
CA LYS A 130 6.25 5.94 19.39
C LYS A 130 6.89 7.32 19.54
N GLN A 131 8.02 7.54 18.90
CA GLN A 131 8.73 8.82 18.98
C GLN A 131 7.86 9.96 18.42
N ALA A 132 7.21 9.73 17.27
CA ALA A 132 6.31 10.71 16.68
C ALA A 132 5.12 11.06 17.58
N LEU A 133 4.58 10.07 18.32
CA LEU A 133 3.52 10.28 19.31
C LEU A 133 3.98 11.11 20.51
N ILE A 134 5.18 10.84 21.03
CA ILE A 134 5.78 11.63 22.12
C ILE A 134 5.97 13.09 21.68
N ASP A 135 6.46 13.28 20.46
CA ASP A 135 6.74 14.57 19.85
C ASP A 135 5.52 15.48 19.69
N ILE A 136 4.31 14.92 19.59
CA ILE A 136 3.03 15.66 19.52
C ILE A 136 2.31 15.75 20.89
N GLY A 137 3.00 15.33 21.96
CA GLY A 137 2.49 15.34 23.33
C GLY A 137 1.56 14.17 23.68
N GLN A 138 1.46 13.13 22.84
CA GLN A 138 0.63 11.94 23.06
C GLN A 138 1.41 10.82 23.75
N LYS A 139 2.15 11.17 24.82
CA LYS A 139 3.02 10.22 25.54
C LYS A 139 2.24 9.04 26.14
N LEU A 140 1.03 9.29 26.66
CA LEU A 140 0.19 8.24 27.25
C LEU A 140 -0.18 7.16 26.21
N THR A 141 -0.55 7.58 24.99
CA THR A 141 -0.78 6.66 23.87
C THR A 141 0.51 5.98 23.45
N ALA A 142 1.65 6.70 23.43
CA ALA A 142 2.95 6.12 23.08
C ALA A 142 3.39 5.00 24.05
N ASP A 143 3.06 5.14 25.33
CA ASP A 143 3.37 4.15 26.36
C ASP A 143 2.39 2.98 26.36
N SER A 144 1.13 3.18 25.95
CA SER A 144 0.15 2.08 25.84
C SER A 144 0.45 1.08 24.71
N LEU A 145 1.27 1.45 23.72
CA LEU A 145 1.64 0.56 22.61
C LEU A 145 2.59 -0.60 23.00
N PHE A 146 3.21 -0.57 24.19
CA PHE A 146 4.24 -1.54 24.61
C PHE A 146 3.94 -2.23 25.95
N VAL A 147 2.65 -2.34 26.31
CA VAL A 147 2.19 -3.03 27.53
C VAL A 147 2.18 -4.55 27.36
#